data_AF-X1F7A5-F1
#
_entry.id   AF-X1F7A5-F1
#
_cell.length_a   1.000
_cell.length_b   1.000
_cell.length_c   1.000
_cell.angle_alpha   90.00
_cell.angle_beta   90.00
_cell.angle_gamma   90.00
#
_symmetry.space_group_name_H-M   'P 1'
#
loop_
_entity.id
_entity.type
_entity.pdbx_description
1 polymer ?
#
loop_
_entity_poly.entity_id
_entity_poly.type
_entity_poly.pdbx_seq_one_letter_code
_entity_poly.pdbx_strand_id
1 'polypeptide(L)' 'MLAQPLYFADANLKAEVEWELGVSNPTESDMLGLTNLSASWSNIEYLTGLEYAMNLESLSL' A
#
# COMPACT_ATOMS: atom_id res chain seq x y z
N MET A 1 12.63 -0.42 19.14
CA MET A 1 12.97 -0.83 17.75
C MET A 1 12.28 0.15 16.83
N LEU A 2 12.99 0.77 15.89
CA LEU A 2 12.34 1.64 14.90
C LEU A 2 11.58 0.75 13.91
N ALA A 3 10.33 1.09 13.59
CA ALA A 3 9.55 0.37 12.60
C ALA A 3 10.22 0.52 11.22
N GLN A 4 10.33 -0.58 10.47
CA GLN A 4 11.00 -0.58 9.17
C GLN A 4 10.00 -0.34 8.04
N PRO A 5 10.36 0.44 7.02
CA PRO A 5 9.56 0.57 5.81
C PRO A 5 9.27 -0.78 5.16
N LEU A 6 8.04 -0.94 4.70
CA LEU A 6 7.60 -2.10 3.95
C LEU A 6 8.20 -2.08 2.54
N TYR A 7 8.55 -3.27 2.05
CA TYR A 7 9.03 -3.44 0.68
C TYR A 7 7.85 -3.53 -0.29
N PHE A 8 7.95 -2.78 -1.38
CA PHE A 8 7.04 -2.85 -2.53
C PHE A 8 7.85 -3.23 -3.77
N ALA A 9 7.42 -4.26 -4.49
CA ALA A 9 8.05 -4.65 -5.75
C ALA A 9 7.67 -3.69 -6.89
N ASP A 10 6.52 -3.01 -6.77
CA ASP A 10 6.00 -2.06 -7.74
C ASP A 10 5.98 -0.64 -7.13
N ALA A 11 6.62 0.31 -7.82
CA ALA A 11 6.71 1.68 -7.34
C ALA A 11 5.39 2.45 -7.48
N ASN A 12 4.53 2.09 -8.45
CA ASN A 12 3.22 2.71 -8.62
C ASN A 12 2.27 2.24 -7.51
N LEU A 13 2.31 0.95 -7.15
CA LEU A 13 1.58 0.46 -5.97
C LEU A 13 1.99 1.22 -4.71
N LYS A 14 3.30 1.38 -4.48
CA LYS A 14 3.81 2.15 -3.34
C LYS A 14 3.25 3.58 -3.35
N ALA A 15 3.27 4.25 -4.50
CA ALA A 15 2.79 5.63 -4.60
C ALA A 15 1.29 5.76 -4.28
N GLU A 16 0.45 4.84 -4.77
CA GLU A 16 -0.99 4.85 -4.49
C GLU A 16 -1.29 4.55 -3.01
N VAL A 17 -0.54 3.63 -2.40
CA VAL A 17 -0.65 3.33 -0.97
C VAL A 17 -0.22 4.52 -0.11
N GLU A 18 0.91 5.16 -0.45
CA GLU A 18 1.40 6.36 0.24
C GLU A 18 0.40 7.52 0.14
N TRP A 19 -0.20 7.69 -1.04
CA TRP A 19 -1.23 8.69 -1.28
C TRP A 19 -2.48 8.47 -0.41
N GLU A 20 -3.01 7.24 -0.40
CA GLU A 20 -4.23 6.91 0.35
C GLU A 20 -4.01 6.99 1.87
N LEU A 21 -2.85 6.52 2.36
CA LEU A 21 -2.52 6.57 3.79
C LEU A 21 -2.07 7.96 4.25
N GLY A 22 -1.65 8.84 3.34
CA GLY A 22 -1.07 10.14 3.68
C GLY A 22 0.27 10.05 4.40
N VAL A 23 1.02 8.96 4.20
CA VAL A 23 2.34 8.70 4.81
C VAL A 23 3.37 8.33 3.75
N SER A 24 4.66 8.55 4.03
CA SER A 24 5.75 8.09 3.18
C SER A 24 6.49 6.92 3.82
N ASN A 25 6.92 5.96 3.00
CA ASN A 25 7.59 4.72 3.42
C ASN A 25 6.79 3.95 4.48
N PRO A 26 5.54 3.55 4.17
CA PRO A 26 4.65 2.92 5.14
C PRO A 26 5.27 1.65 5.71
N THR A 27 5.01 1.41 6.99
CA THR A 27 5.39 0.21 7.72
C THR A 27 4.24 -0.81 7.68
N GLU A 28 4.49 -2.05 8.13
CA GLU A 28 3.41 -3.06 8.25
C GLU A 28 2.23 -2.56 9.09
N SER A 29 2.50 -1.78 10.15
CA SER A 29 1.46 -1.21 11.01
C SER A 29 0.64 -0.13 10.29
N ASP A 30 1.26 0.68 9.43
CA ASP A 30 0.56 1.72 8.66
C ASP A 30 -0.41 1.08 7.66
N MET A 31 -0.04 -0.07 7.09
CA MET A 31 -0.89 -0.82 6.15
C MET A 31 -2.21 -1.29 6.77
N LEU A 32 -2.31 -1.43 8.09
CA LEU A 32 -3.58 -1.70 8.78
C LEU A 32 -4.59 -0.55 8.65
N GLY A 33 -4.14 0.66 8.32
CA GLY A 33 -5.00 1.81 8.04
C GLY A 33 -5.56 1.84 6.62
N LEU A 34 -5.04 1.00 5.71
CA LEU A 34 -5.49 0.97 4.32
C LEU A 34 -6.78 0.15 4.22
N THR A 35 -7.93 0.82 4.16
CA THR A 35 -9.25 0.17 4.05
C THR A 35 -9.85 0.21 2.65
N ASN A 36 -9.35 1.11 1.80
CA ASN A 36 -9.72 1.23 0.39
C ASN A 36 -8.46 1.52 -0.44
N LEU A 37 -8.36 0.98 -1.65
CA LEU A 37 -7.33 1.37 -2.63
C LEU A 37 -7.95 1.42 -4.03
N SER A 38 -7.86 2.58 -4.68
CA SER A 38 -8.37 2.79 -6.05
C SER A 38 -7.22 3.19 -6.98
N ALA A 39 -6.71 2.23 -7.76
CA ALA A 39 -5.50 2.36 -8.58
C ALA A 39 -5.67 1.84 -10.02
N SER A 40 -6.90 1.82 -10.56
CA SER A 40 -7.22 1.23 -11.89
C SER A 40 -6.55 1.86 -13.11
N TRP A 41 -5.84 2.96 -12.93
CA TRP A 41 -5.13 3.66 -14.00
C TRP A 41 -3.64 3.82 -13.71
N SER A 42 -3.13 3.09 -12.71
CA SER A 42 -1.79 3.30 -12.16
C SER A 42 -0.75 2.32 -12.69
N ASN A 43 -1.11 1.47 -13.67
CA ASN A 43 -0.22 0.50 -14.32
C ASN A 43 0.60 -0.32 -13.30
N ILE A 44 -0.11 -0.98 -12.38
CA ILE A 44 0.48 -1.84 -11.34
C ILE A 44 0.64 -3.26 -11.89
N GLU A 45 1.86 -3.78 -11.83
CA GLU A 45 2.21 -5.13 -12.28
C GLU A 45 2.39 -6.12 -11.12
N TYR A 46 2.87 -5.64 -9.96
CA TYR A 46 3.12 -6.48 -8.78
C TYR A 46 2.42 -5.95 -7.53
N LEU A 47 1.81 -6.86 -6.78
CA LEU A 47 1.07 -6.55 -5.55
C LEU A 47 1.86 -6.78 -4.25
N THR A 48 3.15 -7.14 -4.34
CA THR A 48 4.00 -7.36 -3.16
C THR A 48 4.00 -6.13 -2.26
N GLY A 49 3.68 -6.34 -0.99
CA GLY A 49 3.46 -5.32 0.04
C GLY A 49 1.98 -5.15 0.39
N LEU A 50 1.04 -5.39 -0.55
CA LEU A 50 -0.39 -5.22 -0.29
C LEU A 50 -0.96 -6.29 0.66
N GLU A 51 -0.30 -7.44 0.82
CA GLU A 51 -0.71 -8.51 1.73
C GLU A 51 -0.76 -8.08 3.22
N TYR A 52 -0.11 -6.97 3.56
CA TYR A 52 -0.13 -6.39 4.91
C TYR A 52 -1.35 -5.50 5.18
N ALA A 53 -2.13 -5.14 4.14
CA ALA A 53 -3.38 -4.39 4.27
C ALA A 53 -4.54 -5.29 4.73
N MET A 54 -4.43 -5.86 5.94
CA MET A 54 -5.38 -6.86 6.46
C MET A 54 -6.79 -6.31 6.72
N ASN A 55 -6.95 -4.98 6.73
CA ASN A 55 -8.24 -4.30 6.87
C ASN A 55 -8.77 -3.74 5.53
N LEU A 56 -8.18 -4.13 4.40
CA LEU A 56 -8.62 -3.68 3.07
C LEU A 56 -10.00 -4.25 2.75
N GLU A 57 -11.00 -3.38 2.60
CA GLU A 57 -12.38 -3.75 2.30
C GLU A 57 -12.71 -3.60 0.82
N SER A 58 -12.02 -2.67 0.13
CA SER A 58 -12.27 -2.34 -1.26
C SER A 58 -10.95 -2.18 -2.02
N LEU A 59 -10.84 -2.86 -3.16
CA LEU A 59 -9.69 -2.82 -4.04
C LEU A 59 -10.15 -2.68 -5.49
N SER A 60 -9.69 -1.62 -6.16
CA SER A 60 -9.86 -1.41 -7.60
C SER A 60 -8.48 -1.25 -8.24
N LEU A 61 -8.14 -2.14 -9.17
CA LEU A 61 -6.88 -2.18 -9.93
C LEU A 61 -7.14 -2.11 -11.44
#